data_AF-A0A7C1FSW5-F1
#
_entry.id   AF-A0A7C1FSW5-F1
#
_cell.length_a   1.000
_cell.length_b   1.000
_cell.length_c   1.000
_cell.angle_alpha   90.00
_cell.angle_beta   90.00
_cell.angle_gamma   90.00
#
_symmetry.space_group_name_H-M   'P 1'
#
loop_
_entity.id
_entity.type
_entity.pdbx_description
1 polymer ?
#
loop_
_entity_poly.entity_id
_entity_poly.type
_entity_poly.pdbx_seq_one_letter_code
_entity_poly.pdbx_strand_id
1 'polypeptide(L)'
;MNYFLILGIVMGTVALLKPVYMHLIPWDENRFIAKAYAEKRPAWVIVVALIGLGLVGLTWYLHFTSGVAYSLVITLLFSLTAVKGLTLLLDYQRFQQWVAGMLRRDGGRQIVWIDVGVSLIGLVMIAVSVWLYA
;
A
#
# COMPACT_ATOMS: atom_id res chain seq x y z
N MET A 1 -4.98 6.16 -21.29
CA MET A 1 -6.11 6.70 -20.50
C MET A 1 -6.65 5.70 -19.48
N ASN A 2 -7.08 4.50 -19.87
CA ASN A 2 -7.70 3.56 -18.90
C ASN A 2 -6.75 3.01 -17.83
N TYR A 3 -5.47 2.77 -18.14
CA TYR A 3 -4.56 2.16 -17.16
C TYR A 3 -4.37 2.98 -15.88
N PHE A 4 -4.02 4.28 -15.99
CA PHE A 4 -3.78 5.13 -14.81
C PHE A 4 -5.05 5.43 -14.02
N LEU A 5 -6.20 5.55 -14.71
CA LEU A 5 -7.51 5.67 -14.09
C LEU A 5 -7.86 4.39 -13.30
N ILE A 6 -7.76 3.22 -13.95
CA ILE A 6 -8.03 1.93 -13.31
C ILE A 6 -7.08 1.69 -12.16
N LEU A 7 -5.77 1.93 -12.34
CA LEU A 7 -4.78 1.76 -11.29
C LEU A 7 -5.09 2.63 -10.08
N GLY A 8 -5.38 3.91 -10.29
CA GLY A 8 -5.67 4.82 -9.19
C GLY A 8 -7.01 4.54 -8.51
N ILE A 9 -8.06 4.19 -9.25
CA ILE A 9 -9.35 3.77 -8.67
C ILE A 9 -9.18 2.47 -7.88
N VAL A 10 -8.57 1.44 -8.47
CA VAL A 10 -8.42 0.13 -7.81
C VAL A 10 -7.55 0.26 -6.58
N MET A 11 -6.37 0.88 -6.68
CA MET A 11 -5.46 1.00 -5.55
C MET A 11 -6.00 1.96 -4.49
N GLY A 12 -6.64 3.06 -4.91
CA GLY A 12 -7.29 3.98 -3.99
C GLY A 12 -8.45 3.33 -3.25
N THR A 13 -9.25 2.50 -3.93
CA THR A 13 -10.35 1.74 -3.31
C THR A 13 -9.83 0.71 -2.32
N VAL A 14 -8.79 -0.06 -2.69
CA VAL A 14 -8.16 -1.02 -1.78
C VAL A 14 -7.61 -0.34 -0.52
N ALA A 15 -7.00 0.83 -0.67
CA ALA A 15 -6.48 1.61 0.45
C ALA A 15 -7.60 2.21 1.32
N LEU A 16 -8.67 2.72 0.71
CA LEU A 16 -9.84 3.30 1.38
C LEU A 16 -10.67 2.25 2.14
N LEU A 17 -10.81 1.05 1.58
CA LEU A 17 -11.59 -0.02 2.22
C LEU A 17 -10.82 -0.74 3.32
N LYS A 18 -9.51 -0.47 3.48
CA LYS A 18 -8.67 -1.12 4.48
C LYS A 18 -9.23 -1.06 5.91
N PRO A 19 -9.56 0.12 6.46
CA PRO A 19 -10.11 0.21 7.81
C PRO A 19 -11.51 -0.39 7.87
N VAL A 20 -12.28 -0.28 6.78
CA VAL A 20 -13.66 -0.80 6.69
C VAL A 20 -13.65 -2.31 6.96
N TYR A 21 -12.87 -3.10 6.22
CA TYR A 21 -12.83 -4.55 6.48
C TYR A 21 -12.06 -4.92 7.75
N MET A 22 -11.06 -4.13 8.17
CA MET A 22 -10.28 -4.44 9.39
C MET A 22 -11.04 -4.14 10.68
N HIS A 23 -11.96 -3.15 10.68
CA HIS A 23 -12.67 -2.71 11.89
C HIS A 23 -14.14 -3.15 11.93
N LEU A 24 -14.81 -3.39 10.79
CA LEU A 24 -16.18 -3.90 10.78
C LEU A 24 -16.25 -5.42 10.93
N ILE A 25 -15.21 -6.15 10.54
CA ILE A 25 -15.15 -7.60 10.74
C ILE A 25 -14.58 -7.84 12.15
N PRO A 26 -15.30 -8.54 13.05
CA PRO A 26 -14.85 -8.81 14.41
C PRO A 26 -13.75 -9.90 14.39
N TRP A 27 -12.57 -9.53 13.91
CA TRP A 27 -11.36 -10.36 13.93
C TRP A 27 -10.26 -9.59 14.70
N ASP A 28 -9.50 -10.31 15.53
CA ASP A 28 -8.26 -9.86 16.16
C ASP A 28 -7.15 -9.45 15.15
N GLU A 29 -7.24 -8.22 14.65
CA GLU A 29 -6.33 -7.61 13.66
C GLU A 29 -4.87 -7.70 14.13
N ASN A 30 -4.61 -7.36 15.40
CA ASN A 30 -3.28 -7.37 16.00
C ASN A 30 -2.63 -8.75 15.92
N ARG A 31 -3.38 -9.81 16.26
CA ARG A 31 -2.88 -11.18 16.19
C ARG A 31 -2.62 -11.63 14.76
N PHE A 32 -3.43 -11.20 13.79
CA PHE A 32 -3.17 -11.50 12.39
C PHE A 32 -1.94 -10.77 11.88
N ILE A 33 -1.78 -9.47 12.16
CA ILE A 33 -0.60 -8.69 11.76
C ILE A 33 0.66 -9.32 12.36
N ALA A 34 0.62 -9.73 13.64
CA ALA A 34 1.72 -10.44 14.29
C ALA A 34 2.08 -11.75 13.58
N LYS A 35 1.08 -12.51 13.12
CA LYS A 35 1.29 -13.77 12.37
C LYS A 35 1.78 -13.53 10.94
N ALA A 36 1.22 -12.53 10.26
CA ALA A 36 1.58 -12.16 8.90
C ALA A 36 3.03 -11.67 8.84
N TYR A 37 3.44 -10.85 9.80
CA TYR A 37 4.80 -10.31 9.90
C TYR A 37 5.59 -10.98 11.03
N ALA A 38 5.71 -12.30 10.93
CA ALA A 38 6.52 -13.10 11.85
C ALA A 38 8.01 -12.64 11.83
N GLU A 39 8.71 -12.86 12.94
CA GLU A 39 10.12 -12.46 13.10
C GLU A 39 11.02 -12.99 11.97
N LYS A 40 10.80 -14.25 11.57
CA LYS A 40 11.41 -14.83 10.38
C LYS A 40 10.58 -14.46 9.15
N ARG A 41 11.22 -13.81 8.17
CA ARG A 41 10.58 -13.39 6.91
C ARG A 41 9.85 -14.55 6.21
N PRO A 42 8.53 -14.48 6.06
CA PRO A 42 7.78 -15.45 5.29
C PRO A 42 8.08 -15.33 3.78
N ALA A 43 8.09 -16.46 3.07
CA ALA A 43 8.34 -16.47 1.62
C ALA A 43 7.30 -15.67 0.82
N TRP A 44 6.04 -15.64 1.27
CA TRP A 44 4.98 -14.88 0.61
C TRP A 44 5.27 -13.38 0.57
N VAL A 45 5.99 -12.83 1.58
CA VAL A 45 6.36 -11.40 1.62
C VAL A 45 7.24 -11.05 0.43
N ILE A 46 8.17 -11.95 0.07
CA ILE A 46 9.07 -11.76 -1.07
C ILE A 46 8.26 -11.71 -2.36
N VAL A 47 7.34 -12.66 -2.55
CA VAL A 47 6.48 -12.73 -3.75
C VAL A 47 5.64 -11.46 -3.89
N VAL A 48 4.97 -11.03 -2.82
CA VAL A 48 4.14 -9.82 -2.82
C VAL A 48 4.98 -8.57 -3.09
N ALA A 49 6.16 -8.46 -2.48
CA ALA A 49 7.04 -7.31 -2.71
C ALA A 49 7.56 -7.26 -4.16
N LEU A 50 7.94 -8.40 -4.74
CA LEU A 50 8.37 -8.48 -6.14
C LEU A 50 7.25 -8.14 -7.11
N ILE A 51 6.03 -8.64 -6.89
CA ILE A 51 4.85 -8.29 -7.71
C ILE A 51 4.58 -6.79 -7.62
N GLY A 52 4.59 -6.23 -6.40
CA GLY A 52 4.39 -4.80 -6.18
C GLY A 52 5.44 -3.94 -6.87
N LEU A 53 6.72 -4.30 -6.76
CA LEU A 53 7.82 -3.61 -7.44
C LEU A 53 7.74 -3.74 -8.97
N GLY A 54 7.36 -4.92 -9.48
CA GLY A 54 7.13 -5.13 -10.90
C GLY A 54 6.01 -4.22 -11.43
N LEU A 55 4.92 -4.09 -10.68
CA LEU A 55 3.82 -3.19 -11.04
C LEU A 55 4.26 -1.72 -11.01
N VAL A 56 5.11 -1.31 -10.05
CA VAL A 56 5.67 0.05 -10.02
C VAL A 56 6.58 0.28 -11.23
N GLY A 57 7.46 -0.68 -11.56
CA GLY A 57 8.31 -0.63 -12.74
C GLY A 57 7.52 -0.50 -14.04
N LEU A 58 6.44 -1.29 -14.17
CA LEU A 58 5.51 -1.19 -15.30
C LEU A 58 4.83 0.18 -15.36
N THR A 59 4.41 0.73 -14.21
CA THR A 59 3.77 2.05 -14.13
C THR A 59 4.71 3.15 -14.63
N TRP A 60 5.97 3.13 -14.19
CA TRP A 60 7.01 4.06 -14.68
C TRP A 60 7.30 3.87 -16.17
N TYR A 61 7.42 2.63 -16.63
CA TYR A 61 7.61 2.35 -18.05
C TYR A 61 6.47 2.94 -18.91
N LEU A 62 5.22 2.73 -18.49
CA LEU A 62 4.05 3.29 -19.17
C LEU A 62 4.02 4.82 -19.08
N HIS A 63 4.42 5.41 -17.96
CA HIS A 63 4.52 6.88 -17.85
C HIS A 63 5.42 7.47 -18.94
N PHE A 64 6.62 6.91 -19.14
CA PHE A 64 7.58 7.41 -20.12
C PHE A 64 7.21 7.09 -21.57
N THR A 65 6.46 6.02 -21.83
CA THR A 65 6.17 5.55 -23.20
C THR A 65 4.79 5.94 -23.74
N SER A 66 3.81 6.18 -22.86
CA SER A 66 2.41 6.36 -23.28
C SER A 66 2.01 7.81 -23.57
N GLY A 67 2.85 8.80 -23.23
CA GLY A 67 2.55 10.22 -23.45
C GLY A 67 1.30 10.74 -22.72
N VAL A 68 0.79 10.00 -21.72
CA VAL A 68 -0.43 10.37 -21.00
C VAL A 68 -0.17 11.59 -20.11
N ALA A 69 -0.90 12.67 -20.36
CA ALA A 69 -0.83 13.89 -19.56
C ALA A 69 -1.09 13.60 -18.06
N TYR A 70 -0.38 14.30 -17.18
CA TYR A 70 -0.50 14.20 -15.73
C TYR A 70 -0.22 12.82 -15.10
N SER A 71 0.16 11.79 -15.88
CA SER A 71 0.46 10.43 -15.38
C SER A 71 1.57 10.36 -14.35
N LEU A 72 2.40 11.41 -14.28
CA LEU A 72 3.41 11.58 -13.25
C LEU A 72 2.80 11.57 -11.83
N VAL A 73 1.63 12.18 -11.63
CA VAL A 73 1.01 12.29 -10.30
C VAL A 73 0.66 10.90 -9.74
N ILE A 74 -0.04 10.09 -10.53
CA ILE A 74 -0.40 8.72 -10.14
C ILE A 74 0.85 7.86 -9.99
N THR A 75 1.83 8.01 -10.88
CA THR A 75 3.09 7.25 -10.83
C THR A 75 3.89 7.55 -9.55
N LEU A 76 3.94 8.81 -9.12
CA LEU A 76 4.59 9.21 -7.87
C LEU A 76 3.86 8.67 -6.64
N LEU A 77 2.54 8.83 -6.57
CA LEU A 77 1.74 8.27 -5.47
C LEU A 77 1.93 6.75 -5.38
N PHE A 78 1.94 6.08 -6.54
CA PHE A 78 2.11 4.64 -6.62
C PHE A 78 3.52 4.17 -6.21
N SER A 79 4.54 5.02 -6.35
CA SER A 79 5.91 4.73 -5.95
C SER A 79 6.09 4.55 -4.44
N LEU A 80 5.13 4.98 -3.62
CA LEU A 80 5.08 4.63 -2.19
C LEU A 80 5.03 3.11 -1.97
N THR A 81 4.42 2.37 -2.91
CA THR A 81 4.44 0.90 -2.93
C THR A 81 5.86 0.37 -3.07
N ALA A 82 6.70 1.02 -3.87
CA ALA A 82 8.10 0.61 -4.03
C ALA A 82 8.91 0.86 -2.77
N VAL A 83 8.71 1.98 -2.06
CA VAL A 83 9.37 2.23 -0.77
C VAL A 83 9.08 1.07 0.18
N LYS A 84 7.80 0.72 0.36
CA LYS A 84 7.39 -0.41 1.21
C LYS A 84 7.94 -1.75 0.71
N GLY A 85 7.88 -2.02 -0.59
CA GLY A 85 8.38 -3.25 -1.20
C GLY A 85 9.89 -3.44 -1.01
N LEU A 86 10.68 -2.38 -1.20
CA LEU A 86 12.12 -2.39 -0.98
C LEU A 86 12.45 -2.61 0.49
N THR A 87 11.76 -1.95 1.43
CA THR A 87 11.97 -2.20 2.86
C THR A 87 11.67 -3.66 3.22
N LEU A 88 10.59 -4.25 2.69
CA LEU A 88 10.26 -5.66 2.94
C LEU A 88 11.31 -6.65 2.40
N LEU A 89 11.99 -6.30 1.30
CA LEU A 89 13.00 -7.16 0.68
C LEU A 89 14.40 -6.97 1.27
N LEU A 90 14.79 -5.72 1.53
CA LEU A 90 16.16 -5.36 1.92
C LEU A 90 16.33 -5.21 3.42
N ASP A 91 15.30 -4.76 4.13
CA ASP A 91 15.37 -4.43 5.56
C ASP A 91 14.15 -4.96 6.33
N TYR A 92 13.87 -6.25 6.13
CA TYR A 92 12.70 -6.91 6.72
C TYR A 92 12.74 -6.87 8.25
N GLN A 93 13.92 -7.05 8.87
CA GLN A 93 14.05 -7.06 10.32
C GLN A 93 13.64 -5.72 10.92
N ARG A 94 14.08 -4.60 10.35
CA ARG A 94 13.66 -3.27 10.80
C ARG A 94 12.16 -3.05 10.60
N PHE A 95 11.62 -3.47 9.45
CA PHE A 95 10.18 -3.42 9.21
C PHE A 95 9.41 -4.22 10.27
N GLN A 96 9.85 -5.44 10.56
CA GLN A 96 9.22 -6.33 11.53
C GLN A 96 9.30 -5.76 12.95
N GLN A 97 10.44 -5.20 13.36
CA GLN A 97 10.60 -4.52 14.64
C GLN A 97 9.68 -3.31 14.77
N TRP A 98 9.53 -2.53 13.70
CA TRP A 98 8.58 -1.42 13.67
C TRP A 98 7.14 -1.90 13.85
N VAL A 99 6.71 -2.94 13.10
CA VAL A 99 5.38 -3.57 13.26
C VAL A 99 5.17 -4.12 14.67
N ALA A 100 6.15 -4.85 15.22
CA ALA A 100 6.08 -5.38 16.57
C ALA A 100 6.00 -4.26 17.63
N GLY A 101 6.71 -3.16 17.42
CA GLY A 101 6.63 -1.97 18.27
C GLY A 101 5.23 -1.34 18.26
N MET A 102 4.60 -1.23 17.09
CA MET A 102 3.23 -0.71 16.98
C MET A 102 2.20 -1.61 17.66
N LEU A 103 2.35 -2.92 17.54
CA LEU A 103 1.47 -3.89 18.19
C LEU A 103 1.56 -3.84 19.72
N ARG A 104 2.75 -3.55 20.26
CA ARG A 104 2.99 -3.46 21.71
C ARG A 104 2.53 -2.13 22.32
N ARG A 105 2.57 -1.05 21.54
CA ARG A 105 2.28 0.31 22.02
C ARG A 105 0.77 0.56 22.04
N ASP A 106 0.26 1.03 23.19
CA ASP A 106 -1.13 1.46 23.38
C ASP A 106 -2.18 0.44 22.87
N GLY A 107 -1.89 -0.85 22.98
CA GLY A 107 -2.77 -1.93 22.54
C GLY A 107 -3.02 -2.00 21.03
N GLY A 108 -2.10 -1.47 20.20
CA GLY A 108 -2.24 -1.44 18.74
C GLY A 108 -2.93 -0.20 18.19
N ARG A 109 -3.22 0.82 19.03
CA ARG A 109 -3.87 2.08 18.59
C ARG A 109 -3.13 2.81 17.47
N GLN A 110 -1.81 2.62 17.35
CA GLN A 110 -1.01 3.18 16.26
C GLN A 110 -1.38 2.58 14.89
N ILE A 111 -1.86 1.34 14.85
CA ILE A 111 -2.30 0.66 13.61
C ILE A 111 -3.53 1.37 13.05
N VAL A 112 -4.47 1.75 13.92
CA VAL A 112 -5.67 2.53 13.55
C VAL A 112 -5.29 3.85 12.88
N TRP A 113 -4.29 4.57 13.41
CA TRP A 113 -3.83 5.83 12.81
C TRP A 113 -3.22 5.63 11.42
N ILE A 114 -2.47 4.53 11.23
CA ILE A 114 -1.92 4.19 9.91
C ILE A 114 -3.06 3.86 8.95
N ASP A 115 -4.06 3.13 9.40
CA ASP A 115 -5.22 2.75 8.60
C ASP A 115 -6.03 3.97 8.14
N VAL A 116 -6.26 4.93 9.03
CA VAL A 116 -6.86 6.23 8.68
C VAL A 116 -5.99 6.96 7.65
N GLY A 117 -4.68 7.03 7.86
CA GLY A 117 -3.75 7.67 6.92
C GLY A 117 -3.76 7.02 5.54
N VAL A 118 -3.74 5.69 5.48
CA VAL A 118 -3.81 4.90 4.25
C VAL A 118 -5.14 5.14 3.53
N SER A 119 -6.24 5.23 4.27
CA SER A 119 -7.56 5.55 3.69
C SER A 119 -7.65 6.95 3.12
N LEU A 120 -7.09 7.95 3.79
CA LEU A 120 -7.03 9.31 3.25
C LEU A 120 -6.21 9.36 1.96
N ILE A 121 -5.07 8.66 1.91
CA ILE A 121 -4.29 8.51 0.68
C ILE A 121 -5.13 7.83 -0.40
N GLY A 122 -5.87 6.77 -0.05
CA GLY A 122 -6.76 6.08 -0.98
C GLY A 122 -7.84 6.98 -1.57
N LEU A 123 -8.48 7.80 -0.73
CA LEU A 123 -9.47 8.79 -1.16
C LEU A 123 -8.85 9.84 -2.11
N VAL A 124 -7.66 10.36 -1.76
CA VAL A 124 -6.94 11.31 -2.62
C VAL A 124 -6.59 10.68 -3.96
N MET A 125 -6.13 9.42 -3.98
CA MET A 125 -5.84 8.70 -5.22
C MET A 125 -7.08 8.60 -6.11
N ILE A 126 -8.24 8.21 -5.55
CA ILE A 126 -9.50 8.15 -6.31
C ILE A 126 -9.87 9.52 -6.86
N ALA A 127 -9.89 10.55 -5.99
CA ALA A 127 -10.29 11.90 -6.37
C ALA A 127 -9.40 12.47 -7.49
N VAL A 128 -8.08 12.31 -7.37
CA VAL A 128 -7.11 12.76 -8.38
C VAL A 128 -7.27 11.95 -9.67
N SER A 129 -7.46 10.64 -9.59
CA SER A 129 -7.66 9.80 -10.77
C SER A 129 -8.93 10.16 -11.54
N VAL A 130 -10.04 10.41 -10.85
CA VAL A 130 -11.29 10.84 -11.49
C VAL A 130 -11.11 12.23 -12.08
N TRP A 131 -10.55 13.18 -11.34
CA TRP A 131 -10.40 14.56 -11.82
C TRP A 131 -9.47 14.70 -13.04
N LEU A 132 -8.43 13.87 -13.15
CA LEU A 132 -7.45 13.95 -14.24
C LEU A 132 -7.77 13.05 -15.45
N TYR A 133 -8.56 11.99 -15.29
CA TYR A 133 -8.71 10.95 -16.33
C TYR A 133 -10.15 10.50 -16.64
N ALA A 134 -11.16 10.96 -15.89
CA ALA A 134 -12.57 10.75 -16.21
C ALA A 134 -13.14 11.96 -16.94
#